data_AF-A0A0S7Y8H6-F1
#
_entry.id   AF-A0A0S7Y8H6-F1
#
_cell.length_a   1.000
_cell.length_b   1.000
_cell.length_c   1.000
_cell.angle_alpha   90.00
_cell.angle_beta   90.00
_cell.angle_gamma   90.00
#
_symmetry.space_group_name_H-M   'P 1'
#
loop_
_entity.id
_entity.type
_entity.pdbx_description
1 polymer ?
#
loop_
_entity_poly.entity_id
_entity_poly.type
_entity_poly.pdbx_seq_one_letter_code
_entity_poly.pdbx_strand_id
1 'polypeptide(L)'
;MDWKHGLAKLTSILLIGMGLWQVFYSTGLLLFVYPSLKFGGGDSSYLLYVGLIEKAIVNYLAMIISGVYGVTLLFKPKEKLTYFQIAGGLVIFGFTVFFVTRTPVTTDPFIELFIKFIGR
;
A
#
# COMPACT_ATOMS: atom_id res chain seq x y z
N MET A 1 30.40 -4.26 10.97
CA MET A 1 29.03 -4.58 10.54
C MET A 1 28.97 -4.50 9.03
N ASP A 2 28.45 -5.52 8.36
CA ASP A 2 28.40 -5.57 6.90
C ASP A 2 27.23 -4.71 6.40
N TRP A 3 27.52 -3.46 6.03
CA TRP A 3 26.53 -2.39 5.76
C TRP A 3 25.48 -2.80 4.72
N LYS A 4 25.91 -3.56 3.71
CA LYS A 4 25.06 -4.14 2.66
C LYS A 4 23.98 -5.05 3.22
N HIS A 5 24.29 -5.87 4.22
CA HIS A 5 23.33 -6.74 4.86
C HIS A 5 22.40 -5.98 5.81
N GLY A 6 22.90 -4.92 6.44
CA GLY A 6 22.08 -3.99 7.22
C GLY A 6 21.02 -3.30 6.37
N LEU A 7 21.42 -2.76 5.20
CA LEU A 7 20.52 -2.15 4.23
C LEU A 7 19.47 -3.14 3.72
N ALA A 8 19.86 -4.36 3.38
CA ALA A 8 18.92 -5.38 2.93
C ALA A 8 17.83 -5.68 3.97
N LYS A 9 18.22 -5.82 5.25
CA LYS A 9 17.27 -6.03 6.35
C LYS A 9 16.36 -4.83 6.55
N LEU A 10 16.89 -3.62 6.46
CA LEU A 10 16.10 -2.40 6.57
C LEU A 10 15.06 -2.30 5.44
N THR A 11 15.47 -2.55 4.19
CA THR A 11 14.55 -2.61 3.04
C THR A 11 13.49 -3.69 3.21
N SER A 12 13.85 -4.87 3.72
CA SER A 12 12.88 -5.93 4.04
C SER A 12 11.85 -5.49 5.07
N ILE A 13 12.30 -4.89 6.18
CA ILE A 13 11.40 -4.41 7.25
C ILE A 13 10.46 -3.34 6.70
N LEU A 14 10.96 -2.41 5.87
CA LEU A 14 10.14 -1.40 5.23
C LEU A 14 9.09 -2.00 4.29
N LEU A 15 9.46 -2.98 3.46
CA LEU A 15 8.54 -3.65 2.54
C LEU A 15 7.45 -4.45 3.29
N ILE A 16 7.84 -5.20 4.33
CA ILE A 16 6.90 -5.96 5.15
C ILE A 16 5.99 -5.01 5.93
N GLY A 17 6.56 -3.96 6.55
CA GLY A 17 5.81 -2.95 7.28
C GLY A 17 4.81 -2.21 6.39
N MET A 18 5.19 -1.91 5.14
CA MET A 18 4.29 -1.31 4.15
C MET A 18 3.14 -2.25 3.78
N GLY A 19 3.42 -3.54 3.61
CA GLY A 19 2.38 -4.55 3.39
C GLY A 19 1.39 -4.62 4.55
N LEU A 20 1.88 -4.60 5.80
CA LEU A 20 1.02 -4.57 6.98
C LEU A 20 0.20 -3.27 7.07
N TRP A 21 0.81 -2.13 6.79
CA TRP A 21 0.11 -0.84 6.74
C TRP A 21 -1.02 -0.86 5.70
N GLN A 22 -0.78 -1.40 4.51
CA GLN A 22 -1.80 -1.57 3.47
C GLN A 22 -2.97 -2.42 3.94
N VAL A 23 -2.71 -3.50 4.70
CA VAL A 23 -3.77 -4.33 5.30
C VAL A 23 -4.62 -3.47 6.23
N PHE A 24 -4.00 -2.80 7.22
CA PHE A 24 -4.73 -1.99 8.18
C PHE A 24 -5.51 -0.84 7.52
N TYR A 25 -4.90 -0.14 6.58
CA TYR A 25 -5.53 0.93 5.82
C TYR A 25 -6.73 0.42 5.01
N SER A 26 -6.57 -0.70 4.29
CA SER A 26 -7.66 -1.28 3.48
C SER A 26 -8.79 -1.82 4.35
N THR A 27 -8.48 -2.45 5.49
CA THR A 27 -9.48 -2.87 6.48
C THR A 27 -10.22 -1.69 7.07
N GLY A 28 -9.53 -0.59 7.39
CA GLY A 28 -10.16 0.65 7.87
C GLY A 28 -11.13 1.23 6.84
N LEU A 29 -10.73 1.28 5.57
CA LEU A 29 -11.61 1.69 4.48
C LEU A 29 -12.84 0.79 4.36
N LEU A 30 -12.66 -0.53 4.41
CA LEU A 30 -13.74 -1.52 4.31
C LEU A 30 -14.75 -1.45 5.47
N LEU A 31 -14.28 -1.23 6.70
CA LEU A 31 -15.14 -1.25 7.89
C LEU A 31 -15.82 0.09 8.17
N PHE A 32 -15.18 1.22 7.85
CA PHE A 32 -15.66 2.53 8.28
C PHE A 32 -16.06 3.45 7.12
N VAL A 33 -15.37 3.35 5.98
CA VAL A 33 -15.59 4.27 4.85
C VAL A 33 -16.63 3.70 3.88
N TYR A 34 -16.43 2.49 3.36
CA TYR A 34 -17.32 1.92 2.36
C TYR A 34 -18.76 1.69 2.83
N PRO A 35 -19.04 1.28 4.09
CA PRO A 35 -20.42 1.17 4.58
C PRO A 35 -21.12 2.52 4.70
N SER A 36 -20.35 3.61 4.85
CA SER A 36 -20.84 4.98 4.97
C SER A 36 -21.14 5.64 3.62
N LEU A 37 -20.63 5.08 2.52
CA LEU A 37 -20.97 5.52 1.17
C LEU A 37 -22.40 5.07 0.85
N LYS A 38 -23.35 6.00 0.86
CA LYS A 38 -24.71 5.74 0.39
C LYS A 38 -24.67 5.57 -1.14
N PHE A 39 -24.68 4.32 -1.60
CA PHE A 39 -24.72 3.96 -3.02
C PHE A 39 -26.11 4.27 -3.60
N GLY A 40 -26.35 5.50 -4.02
CA GLY A 40 -27.52 5.87 -4.81
C GLY A 40 -27.35 5.44 -6.27
N GLY A 41 -28.35 4.80 -6.87
CA GLY A 41 -28.30 4.36 -8.27
C GLY A 41 -28.15 5.55 -9.24
N GLY A 42 -26.97 5.72 -9.81
CA GLY A 42 -26.64 6.76 -10.80
C GLY A 42 -25.21 6.55 -11.34
N ASP A 43 -24.91 7.08 -12.52
CA ASP A 43 -23.63 6.86 -13.24
C ASP A 43 -22.38 7.25 -12.42
N SER A 44 -22.51 8.24 -11.53
CA SER A 44 -21.43 8.65 -10.61
C SER A 44 -21.06 7.56 -9.60
N SER A 45 -22.04 6.77 -9.12
CA SER A 45 -21.81 5.65 -8.21
C SER A 45 -21.14 4.47 -8.90
N TYR A 46 -21.40 4.27 -10.21
CA TYR A 46 -20.74 3.24 -11.01
C TYR A 46 -19.26 3.56 -11.25
N LEU A 47 -18.91 4.79 -11.58
CA LEU A 47 -17.51 5.23 -11.72
C LEU A 47 -16.73 5.12 -10.40
N LEU A 48 -17.40 5.39 -9.27
CA LEU A 48 -16.83 5.22 -7.93
C LEU A 48 -16.56 3.73 -7.63
N TYR A 49 -17.46 2.83 -8.04
CA TYR A 49 -17.30 1.38 -7.89
C TYR A 49 -16.09 0.85 -8.68
N VAL A 50 -15.96 1.24 -9.95
CA VAL A 50 -14.82 0.84 -10.80
C VAL A 50 -13.50 1.32 -10.20
N GLY A 51 -13.43 2.59 -9.77
CA GLY A 51 -12.23 3.14 -9.15
C GLY A 51 -11.82 2.46 -7.83
N LEU A 52 -12.80 2.04 -7.01
CA LEU A 52 -12.54 1.31 -5.77
C LEU A 52 -12.02 -0.12 -6.03
N ILE A 53 -12.56 -0.81 -7.03
CA ILE A 53 -12.10 -2.16 -7.42
C ILE A 53 -10.68 -2.09 -7.97
N GLU A 54 -10.41 -1.19 -8.91
CA GLU A 54 -9.07 -1.03 -9.48
C GLU A 54 -8.04 -0.76 -8.38
N LYS A 55 -8.38 0.12 -7.42
CA LYS A 55 -7.51 0.41 -6.28
C LYS A 55 -7.32 -0.80 -5.36
N ALA A 56 -8.39 -1.58 -5.11
CA ALA A 56 -8.28 -2.81 -4.31
C ALA A 56 -7.35 -3.84 -4.97
N ILE A 57 -7.46 -4.02 -6.29
CA ILE A 57 -6.57 -4.90 -7.06
C ILE A 57 -5.12 -4.42 -6.97
N VAL A 58 -4.87 -3.13 -7.19
CA VAL A 58 -3.52 -2.55 -7.12
C VAL A 58 -2.93 -2.70 -5.71
N ASN A 59 -3.69 -2.38 -4.66
CA ASN A 59 -3.23 -2.54 -3.27
C ASN A 59 -2.94 -4.01 -2.93
N TYR A 60 -3.80 -4.92 -3.36
CA TYR A 60 -3.61 -6.35 -3.12
C TYR A 60 -2.35 -6.89 -3.81
N LEU A 61 -2.14 -6.53 -5.08
CA LEU A 61 -0.93 -6.91 -5.83
C LEU A 61 0.32 -6.30 -5.21
N ALA A 62 0.28 -5.02 -4.84
CA ALA A 62 1.40 -4.32 -4.22
C ALA A 62 1.76 -4.93 -2.84
N MET A 63 0.76 -5.35 -2.07
CA MET A 63 0.93 -6.04 -0.80
C MET A 63 1.62 -7.40 -0.99
N ILE A 64 1.16 -8.21 -1.95
CA ILE A 64 1.77 -9.51 -2.24
C ILE A 64 3.23 -9.33 -2.69
N ILE A 65 3.47 -8.43 -3.64
CA ILE A 65 4.81 -8.19 -4.18
C ILE A 65 5.74 -7.70 -3.07
N SER A 66 5.31 -6.71 -2.27
CA SER A 66 6.11 -6.16 -1.17
C SER A 66 6.37 -7.20 -0.08
N GLY A 67 5.35 -7.97 0.30
CA GLY A 67 5.47 -9.03 1.31
C GLY A 67 6.43 -10.14 0.86
N VAL A 68 6.22 -10.70 -0.32
CA VAL A 68 7.08 -11.78 -0.88
C VAL A 68 8.50 -11.28 -1.09
N TYR A 69 8.68 -10.08 -1.67
CA TYR A 69 10.02 -9.53 -1.90
C TYR A 69 10.74 -9.16 -0.59
N GLY A 70 10.02 -8.59 0.37
CA GLY A 70 10.55 -8.27 1.70
C GLY A 70 11.01 -9.52 2.46
N VAL A 71 10.17 -10.57 2.48
CA VAL A 71 10.51 -11.86 3.11
C VAL A 71 11.69 -12.53 2.41
N THR A 72 11.72 -12.55 1.08
CA THR A 72 12.83 -13.15 0.34
C THR A 72 14.16 -12.43 0.54
N LEU A 73 14.17 -11.10 0.69
CA LEU A 73 15.39 -10.37 1.09
C LEU A 73 15.80 -10.64 2.55
N LEU A 74 14.83 -10.82 3.45
CA LEU A 74 15.09 -10.99 4.89
C LEU A 74 15.86 -12.27 5.18
N PHE A 75 15.49 -13.36 4.52
CA PHE A 75 16.10 -14.68 4.70
C PHE A 75 17.29 -14.94 3.77
N LYS A 76 17.70 -13.96 2.95
CA LYS A 76 18.77 -14.17 1.98
C LYS A 76 20.15 -14.14 2.68
N PRO A 77 21.01 -15.15 2.45
CA PRO A 77 22.35 -15.17 3.02
C PRO A 77 23.22 -14.05 2.43
N LYS A 78 24.10 -13.47 3.27
CA LYS A 78 24.95 -12.31 2.95
C LYS A 78 25.72 -12.44 1.64
N GLU A 79 26.26 -13.64 1.40
CA GLU A 79 27.10 -13.98 0.25
C GLU A 79 26.35 -13.94 -1.08
N LYS A 80 25.04 -14.23 -1.07
CA LYS A 80 24.19 -14.26 -2.27
C LYS A 80 23.44 -12.94 -2.52
N LEU A 81 23.64 -11.96 -1.63
CA LEU A 81 22.93 -10.70 -1.68
C LEU A 81 23.62 -9.79 -2.70
N THR A 82 22.87 -9.21 -3.64
CA THR A 82 23.43 -8.30 -4.65
C THR A 82 22.88 -6.89 -4.49
N TYR A 83 23.64 -5.87 -4.88
CA TYR A 83 23.17 -4.48 -4.84
C TYR A 83 21.93 -4.26 -5.69
N PHE A 84 21.80 -4.98 -6.82
CA PHE A 84 20.61 -4.98 -7.67
C PHE A 84 19.34 -5.42 -6.93
N GLN A 85 19.44 -6.37 -6.00
CA GLN A 85 18.28 -6.82 -5.22
C GLN A 85 17.86 -5.79 -4.17
N ILE A 86 18.83 -5.10 -3.54
CA ILE A 86 18.54 -4.01 -2.61
C ILE A 86 17.88 -2.85 -3.36
N ALA A 87 18.44 -2.46 -4.51
CA ALA A 87 17.89 -1.41 -5.36
C ALA A 87 16.48 -1.78 -5.85
N GLY A 88 16.29 -3.03 -6.29
CA GLY A 88 14.96 -3.55 -6.67
C GLY A 88 13.95 -3.45 -5.53
N GLY A 89 14.36 -3.77 -4.30
CA GLY A 89 13.49 -3.62 -3.13
C GLY A 89 13.11 -2.18 -2.82
N LEU A 90 14.04 -1.24 -2.98
CA LEU A 90 13.76 0.20 -2.82
C LEU A 90 12.83 0.73 -3.91
N VAL A 91 12.98 0.26 -5.16
CA VAL A 91 12.09 0.60 -6.27
C VAL A 91 10.69 0.06 -6.03
N ILE A 92 10.56 -1.20 -5.60
CA ILE A 92 9.26 -1.80 -5.24
C ILE A 92 8.61 -1.00 -4.10
N PHE A 93 9.38 -0.63 -3.08
CA PHE A 93 8.90 0.20 -1.99
C PHE A 93 8.38 1.56 -2.48
N GLY A 94 9.16 2.24 -3.32
CA GLY A 94 8.77 3.52 -3.92
C GLY A 94 7.49 3.44 -4.75
N PHE A 95 7.35 2.42 -5.61
CA PHE A 95 6.12 2.18 -6.36
C PHE A 95 4.95 1.86 -5.45
N THR A 96 5.16 1.02 -4.43
CA THR A 96 4.11 0.66 -3.48
C THR A 96 3.59 1.88 -2.74
N VAL A 97 4.49 2.75 -2.25
CA VAL A 97 4.11 4.03 -1.63
C VAL A 97 3.35 4.90 -2.63
N PHE A 98 3.86 5.05 -3.86
CA PHE A 98 3.20 5.85 -4.89
C PHE A 98 1.78 5.37 -5.21
N PHE A 99 1.57 4.08 -5.45
CA PHE A 99 0.26 3.53 -5.78
C PHE A 99 -0.72 3.50 -4.61
N VAL A 100 -0.23 3.37 -3.38
CA VAL A 100 -1.08 3.46 -2.17
C VAL A 100 -1.54 4.88 -1.92
N THR A 101 -0.64 5.86 -2.11
CA THR A 101 -0.89 7.27 -1.80
C THR A 101 -1.61 8.00 -2.92
N ARG A 102 -1.36 7.69 -4.20
CA ARG A 102 -2.13 8.25 -5.31
C ARG A 102 -3.48 7.55 -5.44
N THR A 103 -4.53 8.30 -5.14
CA THR A 103 -5.92 7.96 -5.46
C THR A 103 -6.32 8.69 -6.74
N PRO A 104 -6.65 7.99 -7.84
CA PRO A 104 -7.08 8.66 -9.07
C PRO A 104 -8.53 9.19 -9.00
N VAL A 105 -9.33 8.76 -8.01
CA VAL A 105 -10.80 8.91 -8.08
C VAL A 105 -11.44 9.42 -6.78
N THR A 106 -10.69 9.60 -5.69
CA THR A 106 -11.26 10.03 -4.40
C THR A 106 -10.33 11.00 -3.69
N THR A 107 -10.85 12.15 -3.27
CA THR A 107 -10.32 12.89 -2.13
C THR A 107 -10.09 11.88 -1.01
N ASP A 108 -8.92 11.87 -0.37
CA ASP A 108 -8.62 10.87 0.65
C ASP A 108 -9.79 10.79 1.64
N PRO A 109 -10.50 9.66 1.76
CA PRO A 109 -11.72 9.60 2.53
C PRO A 109 -11.49 9.91 4.01
N PHE A 110 -10.26 9.79 4.51
CA PHE A 110 -9.90 10.26 5.85
C PHE A 110 -9.83 11.78 5.93
N ILE A 111 -9.35 12.46 4.89
CA ILE A 111 -9.38 13.92 4.79
C ILE A 111 -10.83 14.38 4.71
N GLU A 112 -11.67 13.70 3.91
CA GLU A 112 -13.09 14.04 3.81
C GLU A 112 -13.84 13.81 5.14
N LEU A 113 -13.55 12.71 5.85
CA LEU A 113 -14.14 12.40 7.15
C LEU A 113 -13.65 13.36 8.25
N PHE A 114 -12.38 13.77 8.20
CA PHE A 114 -11.79 14.77 9.10
C PHE A 114 -12.38 16.16 8.87
N ILE A 115 -12.52 16.59 7.61
CA ILE A 115 -13.20 17.84 7.23
C ILE A 115 -14.67 17.79 7.66
N LYS A 116 -15.35 16.64 7.55
CA LYS A 116 -16.74 16.47 7.98
C LYS A 116 -16.91 16.50 9.51
N PHE A 117 -15.88 16.13 10.26
CA PHE A 117 -15.84 16.22 11.72
C PHE A 117 -15.46 17.62 12.24
N ILE A 118 -14.63 18.37 11.51
CA ILE A 118 -14.21 19.74 11.87
C ILE A 118 -15.16 20.81 11.32
N GLY A 119 -15.86 20.54 10.22
CA GLY A 119 -16.80 21.45 9.57
C GLY A 119 -18.22 21.42 10.14
N ARG A 120 -18.40 20.94 11.38
CA ARG A 120 -19.66 21.01 12.13
C ARG A 120 -19.46 21.79 13.42
#